data_AF-G3IPJ9-F1
#
_entry.id   AF-G3IPJ9-F1
#
_cell.length_a   1.000
_cell.length_b   1.000
_cell.length_c   1.000
_cell.angle_alpha   90.00
_cell.angle_beta   90.00
_cell.angle_gamma   90.00
#
_symmetry.space_group_name_H-M   'P 1'
#
loop_
_entity.id
_entity.type
_entity.pdbx_description
1 polymer ?
#
loop_
_entity_poly.entity_id
_entity_poly.type
_entity_poly.pdbx_seq_one_letter_code
_entity_poly.pdbx_strand_id
1 'polypeptide(L)'
;MLARAPIMLCSAHGAMAAHSRDSPGNGQQLYRHIYLGCKEEDNVQKNYELLYTSLALITIELANEEVVIDLIRLAIALQDSAIVNEDNLSMFHRCGIMALVAAYLNFVSQMIAVPAFCQHASKVRGLETF
;
A
#
# COMPACT_ATOMS: atom_id res chain seq x y z
N MET A 1 39.52 0.33 -23.97
CA MET A 1 38.72 1.56 -23.82
C MET A 1 37.28 1.16 -23.50
N LEU A 2 36.85 1.48 -22.26
CA LEU A 2 35.48 1.74 -21.75
C LEU A 2 34.36 0.76 -22.15
N ALA A 3 33.96 -0.19 -21.29
CA ALA A 3 33.06 -0.06 -20.13
C ALA A 3 31.59 0.25 -20.48
N ARG A 4 30.70 -0.73 -20.25
CA ARG A 4 29.33 -0.60 -19.67
C ARG A 4 28.63 -1.98 -19.58
N ALA A 5 28.56 -2.52 -18.36
CA ALA A 5 27.45 -3.36 -17.90
C ALA A 5 26.33 -2.43 -17.35
N PRO A 6 25.20 -2.88 -16.76
CA PRO A 6 24.54 -4.21 -16.70
C PRO A 6 23.01 -4.14 -16.99
N ILE A 7 22.30 -5.26 -17.20
CA ILE A 7 20.99 -5.54 -16.56
C ILE A 7 20.89 -7.06 -16.36
N MET A 8 21.19 -7.51 -15.15
CA MET A 8 20.75 -8.81 -14.66
C MET A 8 19.23 -8.81 -14.64
N LEU A 9 18.62 -9.62 -15.51
CA LEU A 9 17.27 -10.14 -15.28
C LEU A 9 17.33 -11.03 -14.02
N CYS A 10 17.20 -10.44 -12.85
CA CYS A 10 16.83 -11.18 -11.65
C CYS A 10 15.33 -11.54 -11.77
N SER A 11 15.13 -12.80 -12.13
CA SER A 11 13.91 -13.60 -12.04
C SER A 11 12.97 -13.15 -10.91
N ALA A 12 11.80 -12.61 -11.27
CA ALA A 12 10.73 -12.24 -10.34
C ALA A 12 9.91 -13.45 -9.84
N HIS A 13 10.51 -14.64 -9.80
CA HIS A 13 9.79 -15.89 -9.50
C HIS A 13 10.48 -16.79 -8.47
N GLY A 14 11.31 -16.21 -7.60
CA GLY A 14 12.02 -16.96 -6.56
C GLY A 14 12.08 -16.23 -5.23
N ALA A 15 11.57 -16.90 -4.19
CA ALA A 15 11.99 -16.80 -2.80
C ALA A 15 11.31 -15.75 -1.89
N MET A 16 9.98 -15.79 -1.83
CA MET A 16 9.23 -15.68 -0.55
C MET A 16 9.39 -16.95 0.32
N ALA A 17 10.53 -17.62 0.25
CA ALA A 17 10.80 -18.86 0.97
C ALA A 17 12.30 -18.94 1.30
N ALA A 18 12.69 -18.33 2.42
CA ALA A 18 13.70 -18.80 3.38
C ALA A 18 14.38 -17.65 4.13
N HIS A 19 13.73 -17.09 5.15
CA HIS A 19 14.46 -16.69 6.35
C HIS A 19 13.55 -16.72 7.58
N SER A 20 13.88 -17.66 8.48
CA SER A 20 13.80 -17.59 9.94
C SER A 20 12.46 -17.25 10.63
N ARG A 21 12.16 -18.09 11.63
CA ARG A 21 11.11 -17.96 12.64
C ARG A 21 11.14 -16.62 13.39
N ASP A 22 10.62 -15.58 12.77
CA ASP A 22 10.07 -14.44 13.50
C ASP A 22 8.62 -14.33 13.09
N SER A 23 7.71 -14.39 14.07
CA SER A 23 6.32 -14.02 13.85
C SER A 23 6.32 -12.65 13.16
N PRO A 24 5.79 -12.51 11.93
CA PRO A 24 5.81 -11.23 11.25
C PRO A 24 5.15 -10.22 12.18
N GLY A 25 5.89 -9.16 12.54
CA GLY A 25 5.40 -8.14 13.46
C GLY A 25 4.04 -7.62 12.98
N ASN A 26 3.20 -7.15 13.90
CA ASN A 26 1.79 -6.81 13.62
C ASN A 26 1.60 -5.92 12.36
N GLY A 27 2.56 -5.05 12.03
CA GLY A 27 2.53 -4.24 10.80
C GLY A 27 2.65 -5.03 9.49
N GLN A 28 3.49 -6.08 9.42
CA GLN A 28 3.58 -6.93 8.23
C GLN A 28 2.31 -7.73 8.00
N GLN A 29 1.63 -8.17 9.07
CA GLN A 29 0.33 -8.82 8.95
C GLN A 29 -0.73 -7.86 8.42
N LEU A 30 -0.73 -6.60 8.87
CA LEU A 30 -1.68 -5.58 8.40
C LEU A 30 -1.57 -5.38 6.88
N TYR A 31 -0.36 -5.15 6.35
CA TYR A 31 -0.17 -4.95 4.91
C TYR A 31 -0.58 -6.18 4.10
N ARG A 32 -0.26 -7.38 4.61
CA ARG A 32 -0.70 -8.64 3.99
C ARG A 32 -2.22 -8.79 3.99
N HIS A 33 -2.89 -8.44 5.08
CA HIS A 33 -4.34 -8.49 5.17
C HIS A 33 -5.01 -7.52 4.19
N ILE A 34 -4.49 -6.30 4.04
CA ILE A 34 -5.01 -5.35 3.05
C ILE A 34 -4.79 -5.88 1.63
N TYR A 35 -3.59 -6.43 1.34
CA TYR A 35 -3.26 -6.99 0.03
C TYR A 35 -4.22 -8.12 -0.35
N LEU A 36 -4.39 -9.10 0.54
CA LEU A 36 -5.28 -10.24 0.30
C LEU A 36 -6.75 -9.80 0.23
N GLY A 37 -7.16 -8.87 1.12
CA GLY A 37 -8.51 -8.32 1.16
C GLY A 37 -8.93 -7.63 -0.14
N CYS A 38 -8.00 -7.05 -0.90
CA CYS A 38 -8.29 -6.48 -2.22
C CYS A 38 -8.56 -7.51 -3.32
N LYS A 39 -8.21 -8.79 -3.08
CA LYS A 39 -8.24 -9.88 -4.05
C LYS A 39 -9.32 -10.93 -3.73
N GLU A 40 -10.05 -10.78 -2.63
CA GLU A 40 -11.18 -11.65 -2.29
C GLU A 40 -12.24 -11.62 -3.40
N GLU A 41 -12.72 -12.80 -3.79
CA GLU A 41 -13.64 -12.98 -4.93
C GLU A 41 -15.06 -12.45 -4.68
N ASP A 42 -15.44 -12.33 -3.41
CA ASP A 42 -16.74 -11.83 -2.96
C ASP A 42 -16.76 -10.31 -2.74
N ASN A 43 -15.66 -9.62 -3.07
CA ASN A 43 -15.58 -8.18 -2.96
C ASN A 43 -16.66 -7.51 -3.81
N VAL A 44 -17.45 -6.66 -3.18
CA VAL A 44 -18.33 -5.70 -3.85
C VAL A 44 -17.75 -4.29 -3.76
N GLN A 45 -18.35 -3.33 -4.45
CA GLN A 45 -17.89 -1.94 -4.47
C GLN A 45 -17.66 -1.38 -3.04
N LYS A 46 -18.57 -1.69 -2.12
CA LYS A 46 -18.49 -1.25 -0.72
C LYS A 46 -17.22 -1.77 -0.02
N ASN A 47 -16.72 -2.95 -0.36
CA ASN A 47 -15.47 -3.46 0.20
C ASN A 47 -14.29 -2.59 -0.21
N TYR A 48 -14.22 -2.17 -1.49
CA TYR A 48 -13.18 -1.26 -1.97
C TYR A 48 -13.26 0.12 -1.31
N GLU A 49 -14.46 0.63 -1.06
CA GLU A 49 -14.67 1.88 -0.30
C GLU A 49 -14.16 1.78 1.15
N LEU A 50 -14.40 0.64 1.81
CA LEU A 50 -13.90 0.37 3.15
C LEU A 50 -12.38 0.20 3.16
N LEU A 51 -11.81 -0.53 2.19
CA LEU A 51 -10.35 -0.67 2.04
C LEU A 51 -9.67 0.69 1.82
N TYR A 52 -10.24 1.55 0.98
CA TYR A 52 -9.78 2.93 0.81
C TYR A 52 -9.81 3.70 2.13
N THR A 53 -10.93 3.61 2.85
CA THR A 53 -11.11 4.29 4.14
C THR A 53 -10.06 3.82 5.16
N SER A 54 -9.81 2.51 5.24
CA SER A 54 -8.76 1.95 6.10
C SER A 54 -7.37 2.47 5.71
N LEU A 55 -7.02 2.46 4.43
CA LEU A 55 -5.73 3.01 3.96
C LEU A 55 -5.57 4.48 4.34
N ALA A 56 -6.61 5.29 4.12
CA ALA A 56 -6.61 6.71 4.46
C ALA A 56 -6.46 6.93 5.98
N LEU A 57 -7.21 6.20 6.81
CA LEU A 57 -7.12 6.28 8.26
C LEU A 57 -5.74 5.90 8.78
N ILE A 58 -5.18 4.77 8.32
CA ILE A 58 -3.82 4.34 8.72
C ILE A 58 -2.78 5.42 8.36
N THR A 59 -2.91 6.01 7.17
CA THR A 59 -2.02 7.07 6.69
C THR A 59 -2.10 8.32 7.57
N ILE A 60 -3.30 8.72 8.00
CA ILE A 60 -3.53 9.89 8.85
C ILE A 60 -3.10 9.62 10.31
N GLU A 61 -3.49 8.49 10.88
CA GLU A 61 -3.27 8.17 12.29
C GLU A 61 -1.78 7.99 12.59
N LEU A 62 -1.07 7.26 11.73
CA LEU A 62 0.35 7.03 11.92
C LEU A 62 1.18 8.25 11.51
N ALA A 63 0.77 8.97 10.45
CA ALA A 63 1.43 10.18 9.92
C ALA A 63 2.98 10.06 9.90
N ASN A 64 3.48 8.85 9.67
CA ASN A 64 4.89 8.50 9.67
C ASN A 64 5.31 8.27 8.22
N GLU A 65 6.35 8.95 7.79
CA GLU A 65 6.88 8.88 6.43
C GLU A 65 7.19 7.44 5.99
N GLU A 66 7.78 6.62 6.86
CA GLU A 66 8.11 5.22 6.55
C GLU A 66 6.86 4.38 6.29
N VAL A 67 5.81 4.59 7.10
CA VAL A 67 4.53 3.90 6.95
C VAL A 67 3.84 4.32 5.65
N VAL A 68 3.85 5.61 5.34
CA VAL A 68 3.27 6.13 4.09
C VAL A 68 3.99 5.54 2.87
N ILE A 69 5.32 5.46 2.92
CA ILE A 69 6.13 4.83 1.87
C ILE A 69 5.74 3.35 1.70
N ASP A 70 5.60 2.61 2.79
CA ASP A 70 5.22 1.20 2.72
C ASP A 70 3.79 0.99 2.22
N LEU A 71 2.85 1.88 2.56
CA LEU A 71 1.50 1.86 2.01
C LEU A 71 1.47 2.23 0.51
N ILE A 72 2.31 3.17 0.06
CA ILE A 72 2.48 3.46 -1.38
C ILE A 72 3.03 2.21 -2.09
N ARG A 73 4.03 1.53 -1.52
CA ARG A 73 4.58 0.28 -2.10
C ARG A 73 3.51 -0.81 -2.19
N LEU A 74 2.67 -0.95 -1.16
CA LEU A 74 1.54 -1.86 -1.17
C LEU A 74 0.54 -1.52 -2.30
N ALA A 75 0.19 -0.25 -2.46
CA ALA A 75 -0.72 0.21 -3.51
C ALA A 75 -0.15 -0.08 -4.92
N ILE A 76 1.16 0.11 -5.12
CA ILE A 76 1.83 -0.22 -6.38
C ILE A 76 1.82 -1.73 -6.63
N ALA A 77 2.09 -2.56 -5.61
CA ALA A 77 2.03 -4.02 -5.74
C ALA A 77 0.63 -4.52 -6.11
N LEU A 78 -0.41 -3.90 -5.54
CA LEU A 78 -1.81 -4.17 -5.90
C LEU A 78 -2.09 -3.80 -7.36
N GLN A 79 -1.65 -2.61 -7.80
CA GLN A 79 -1.79 -2.18 -9.18
C GLN A 79 -1.11 -3.16 -10.15
N ASP A 80 0.11 -3.60 -9.85
CA ASP A 80 0.87 -4.53 -10.69
C ASP A 80 0.14 -5.88 -10.81
N SER A 81 -0.36 -6.42 -9.70
CA SER A 81 -1.14 -7.67 -9.71
C SER A 81 -2.41 -7.59 -10.57
N ALA A 82 -3.09 -6.43 -10.58
CA ALA A 82 -4.26 -6.19 -11.41
C ALA A 82 -3.91 -6.00 -12.90
N ILE A 83 -2.74 -5.44 -13.21
CA ILE A 83 -2.26 -5.27 -14.59
C ILE A 83 -1.84 -6.63 -15.17
N VAL A 84 -0.98 -7.36 -14.47
CA VAL A 84 -0.46 -8.67 -14.86
C VAL A 84 -1.57 -9.73 -14.86
N ASN A 85 -2.66 -9.48 -14.12
CA ASN A 85 -3.76 -10.41 -13.93
C ASN A 85 -3.28 -11.72 -13.29
N GLU A 86 -2.45 -11.58 -12.25
CA GLU A 86 -1.70 -12.67 -11.62
C GLU A 86 -2.59 -13.85 -11.16
N ASP A 87 -3.84 -13.58 -10.74
CA ASP A 87 -4.79 -14.59 -10.25
C ASP A 87 -6.03 -14.78 -11.15
N ASN A 88 -5.97 -14.35 -12.41
CA ASN A 88 -7.14 -14.34 -13.30
C ASN A 88 -8.36 -13.58 -12.73
N LEU A 89 -8.10 -12.49 -12.01
CA LEU A 89 -9.11 -11.63 -11.42
C LEU A 89 -10.12 -11.15 -12.47
N SER A 90 -11.40 -11.12 -12.09
CA SER A 90 -12.43 -10.59 -12.99
C SER A 90 -12.19 -9.11 -13.29
N MET A 91 -12.70 -8.63 -14.43
CA MET A 91 -12.55 -7.23 -14.82
C MET A 91 -13.08 -6.26 -13.75
N PHE A 92 -14.15 -6.65 -13.03
CA PHE A 92 -14.68 -5.89 -11.91
C PHE A 92 -13.63 -5.70 -10.80
N HIS A 93 -12.98 -6.79 -10.37
CA HIS A 93 -11.95 -6.73 -9.33
C HIS A 93 -10.74 -5.92 -9.77
N ARG A 94 -10.28 -6.12 -11.00
CA ARG A 94 -9.16 -5.37 -11.57
C ARG A 94 -9.45 -3.87 -11.60
N CYS A 95 -10.65 -3.48 -12.07
CA CYS A 95 -11.08 -2.08 -12.05
C CYS A 95 -11.23 -1.55 -10.62
N GLY A 96 -11.75 -2.36 -9.68
CA GLY A 96 -11.87 -2.00 -8.27
C GLY A 96 -10.52 -1.70 -7.62
N ILE A 97 -9.53 -2.57 -7.85
CA ILE A 97 -8.15 -2.37 -7.39
C ILE A 97 -7.54 -1.12 -8.02
N MET A 98 -7.68 -0.93 -9.33
CA MET A 98 -7.15 0.27 -10.00
C MET A 98 -7.79 1.56 -9.49
N ALA A 99 -9.11 1.57 -9.26
CA ALA A 99 -9.82 2.72 -8.70
C ALA A 99 -9.37 3.02 -7.26
N LEU A 100 -9.22 1.97 -6.43
CA LEU A 100 -8.71 2.07 -5.07
C LEU A 100 -7.31 2.69 -5.03
N VAL A 101 -6.38 2.18 -5.86
CA VAL A 101 -5.01 2.68 -5.93
C VAL A 101 -4.98 4.13 -6.41
N ALA A 102 -5.75 4.47 -7.46
CA ALA A 102 -5.82 5.84 -7.97
C ALA A 102 -6.34 6.82 -6.92
N ALA A 103 -7.41 6.45 -6.20
CA ALA A 103 -7.97 7.25 -5.12
C ALA A 103 -6.96 7.44 -3.97
N TYR A 104 -6.29 6.37 -3.54
CA TYR A 104 -5.30 6.42 -2.47
C TYR A 104 -4.09 7.29 -2.82
N LEU A 105 -3.49 7.11 -4.01
CA LEU A 105 -2.35 7.93 -4.44
C LEU A 105 -2.72 9.41 -4.61
N ASN A 106 -3.94 9.70 -5.07
CA ASN A 106 -4.43 11.08 -5.12
C ASN A 106 -4.56 11.69 -3.72
N PHE A 107 -5.07 10.92 -2.75
CA PHE A 107 -5.15 11.34 -1.36
C PHE A 107 -3.76 11.62 -0.76
N VAL A 108 -2.80 10.71 -0.95
CA VAL A 108 -1.43 10.88 -0.46
C VAL A 108 -0.73 12.08 -1.09
N SER A 109 -0.92 12.30 -2.40
CA SER A 109 -0.41 13.48 -3.11
C SER A 109 -0.89 14.80 -2.46
N GLN A 110 -2.17 14.87 -2.10
CA GLN A 110 -2.73 16.03 -1.41
C GLN A 110 -2.21 16.18 0.01
N MET A 111 -2.01 15.09 0.75
CA MET A 111 -1.39 15.14 2.09
C MET A 111 0.05 15.65 2.07
N ILE A 112 0.87 15.18 1.13
CA ILE A 112 2.27 15.63 0.98
C ILE A 112 2.33 17.11 0.56
N ALA A 113 1.39 17.56 -0.27
CA ALA A 113 1.32 18.94 -0.75
C ALA A 113 0.82 19.97 0.29
N VAL A 114 0.34 19.53 1.47
CA VAL A 114 -0.17 20.41 2.53
C VAL A 114 0.68 20.27 3.81
N PRO A 115 1.82 20.98 3.91
CA PRO A 115 2.65 21.02 5.13
C PRO A 115 1.87 21.44 6.39
N ALA A 116 0.81 22.23 6.21
CA ALA A 116 -0.05 22.72 7.29
C ALA A 116 -0.88 21.60 7.97
N PHE A 117 -1.18 20.50 7.28
CA PHE A 117 -1.90 19.36 7.86
C PHE A 117 -0.96 18.51 8.74
N CYS A 118 0.30 18.31 8.32
CA CYS A 118 1.36 17.74 9.16
C CYS A 118 1.60 18.56 10.43
N GLN A 119 1.51 19.90 10.33
CA GLN A 119 1.58 20.80 11.49
C GLN A 119 0.35 20.68 12.41
N HIS A 120 -0.85 20.46 11.87
CA HIS A 120 -2.07 20.28 12.67
C HIS A 120 -2.08 18.95 13.44
N ALA A 121 -1.74 17.82 12.79
CA ALA A 121 -1.61 16.52 13.45
C ALA A 121 -0.54 16.51 14.55
N SER A 122 0.59 17.20 14.32
CA SER A 122 1.63 17.38 15.36
C SER A 122 1.15 18.25 16.53
N LYS A 123 0.27 19.23 16.27
CA LYS A 123 -0.34 20.08 17.31
C LYS A 123 -1.39 19.32 18.15
N VAL A 124 -2.13 18.41 17.53
CA VAL A 124 -3.09 17.52 18.22
C VAL A 124 -2.37 16.52 19.12
N ARG A 125 -1.23 15.95 18.68
CA ARG A 125 -0.38 15.08 19.53
C ARG A 125 0.35 15.82 20.68
N GLY A 126 0.45 17.15 20.62
CA GLY A 126 1.06 17.97 21.67
C GLY A 126 0.11 18.42 22.79
N LEU A 127 -1.19 18.12 22.68
CA LEU A 127 -2.21 18.50 23.68
C LEU A 127 -2.53 17.39 24.69
N GLU A 128 -1.99 16.17 24.53
CA GLU A 128 -2.15 15.06 25.49
C GLU A 128 -1.07 15.04 26.60
N THR A 129 -0.20 16.06 26.67
CA THR A 129 0.80 16.23 27.75
C THR A 129 0.44 17.36 28.71
N PHE A 130 -0.75 17.30 29.32
CA PHE A 130 -1.03 17.94 30.61
C PHE A 130 -1.04 16.89 31.72
#